data_AF-A0A6P1HLV9-F1
#
_entry.id   AF-A0A6P1HLV9-F1
#
_cell.length_a   1.000
_cell.length_b   1.000
_cell.length_c   1.000
_cell.angle_alpha   90.00
_cell.angle_beta   90.00
_cell.angle_gamma   90.00
#
_symmetry.space_group_name_H-M   'P 1'
#
loop_
_entity.id
_entity.type
_entity.pdbx_description
1 polymer ?
#
loop_
_entity_poly.entity_id
_entity_poly.type
_entity_poly.pdbx_seq_one_letter_code
_entity_poly.pdbx_strand_id
1 'polypeptide(L)'
;MSANKEKEKRELPDWLLQKSQIDNDPFYYKNYAEQTMNTVPFQDVLLLNENHIRRRKLLQLLKQDSFKDIQMLKVALENEDTETSHYAASSILESKRKLLNDMQEIEVQLNKSEDEDLELLLMYSERMKEYIDLEFVDENTKRKYMYQYTSILARVLEEEESQPKHFINKIEYDLQLKEYQQALQYSQKFLNAFPYNEDAYFAAMKVYYALEDEERFRKVLTQLKQSTITLSPKGLNRIRYWNRRQHDGTEV
;
A
#
# COMPACT_ATOMS: atom_id res chain seq x y z
N MET A 1 -4.79 -59.64 38.61
CA MET A 1 -3.50 -60.31 38.85
C MET A 1 -3.15 -61.05 37.56
N SER A 2 -2.02 -60.94 36.90
CA SER A 2 -0.80 -60.14 37.06
C SER A 2 -0.11 -60.14 35.68
N ALA A 3 0.69 -59.12 35.42
CA ALA A 3 1.47 -58.94 34.20
C ALA A 3 2.72 -59.84 34.14
N ASN A 4 3.14 -60.22 32.93
CA ASN A 4 4.53 -60.17 32.44
C ASN A 4 4.52 -60.52 30.93
N LYS A 5 4.70 -59.59 29.98
CA LYS A 5 5.97 -59.07 29.42
C LYS A 5 6.94 -60.16 28.97
N GLU A 6 7.00 -60.39 27.66
CA GLU A 6 8.28 -60.50 26.97
C GLU A 6 8.32 -59.51 25.81
N LYS A 7 9.35 -58.68 25.86
CA LYS A 7 9.65 -57.57 24.96
C LYS A 7 10.28 -58.13 23.70
N GLU A 8 9.61 -57.96 22.56
CA GLU A 8 10.28 -58.01 21.27
C GLU A 8 11.26 -56.82 21.20
N LYS A 9 12.56 -57.10 21.31
CA LYS A 9 13.62 -56.13 21.03
C LYS A 9 13.49 -55.73 19.56
N ARG A 10 12.90 -54.58 19.28
CA ARG A 10 13.08 -53.90 18.00
C ARG A 10 14.48 -53.31 18.02
N GLU A 11 15.44 -54.05 17.48
CA GLU A 11 16.76 -53.51 17.16
C GLU A 11 16.57 -52.34 16.19
N LEU A 12 17.22 -51.21 16.50
CA LEU A 12 17.19 -50.04 15.63
C LEU A 12 17.81 -50.43 14.29
N PRO A 13 17.20 -50.05 13.15
CA PRO A 13 17.74 -50.38 11.84
C PRO A 13 19.17 -49.84 11.67
N ASP A 14 20.04 -50.59 10.99
CA ASP A 14 21.46 -50.26 10.78
C ASP A 14 21.70 -48.84 10.23
N TRP A 15 20.76 -48.28 9.47
CA TRP A 15 20.84 -46.91 8.95
C TRP A 15 20.80 -45.82 10.05
N LEU A 16 20.27 -46.14 11.23
CA LEU A 16 20.15 -45.22 12.36
C LEU A 16 21.41 -45.22 13.26
N LEU A 17 22.19 -46.31 13.19
CA LEU A 17 23.51 -46.45 13.81
C LEU A 17 24.60 -45.78 12.97
N GLN A 18 24.31 -45.45 11.70
CA GLN A 18 25.20 -44.74 10.79
C GLN A 18 25.18 -43.20 10.97
N LYS A 19 24.87 -42.72 12.18
CA LYS A 19 24.92 -41.28 12.51
C LYS A 19 26.27 -40.82 13.08
N SER A 20 27.25 -41.71 13.21
CA SER A 20 28.57 -41.39 13.75
C SER A 20 29.67 -41.20 12.70
N GLN A 21 29.34 -41.17 11.40
CA GLN A 21 30.30 -40.93 10.32
C GLN A 21 29.72 -40.03 9.21
N ILE A 22 28.97 -38.99 9.59
CA ILE A 22 28.95 -37.77 8.77
C ILE A 22 30.09 -36.92 9.31
N ASP A 23 31.30 -37.37 9.01
CA ASP A 23 32.51 -36.57 9.18
C ASP A 23 32.34 -35.30 8.35
N ASN A 24 32.33 -34.16 9.05
CA ASN A 24 32.78 -32.84 8.60
C ASN A 24 32.90 -32.65 7.08
N ASP A 25 31.80 -32.68 6.34
CA ASP A 25 31.81 -32.17 4.97
C ASP A 25 31.62 -30.64 5.03
N PRO A 26 32.68 -29.83 4.80
CA PRO A 26 32.58 -28.39 4.89
C PRO A 26 31.63 -27.82 3.82
N PHE A 27 31.38 -28.56 2.73
CA PHE A 27 30.45 -28.13 1.68
C PHE A 27 28.98 -28.29 2.08
N TYR A 28 28.65 -29.28 2.91
CA TYR A 28 27.28 -29.52 3.35
C TYR A 28 26.84 -28.45 4.37
N TYR A 29 27.70 -28.13 5.35
CA TYR A 29 27.44 -27.04 6.30
C TYR A 29 27.52 -25.66 5.66
N LYS A 30 28.39 -25.46 4.66
CA LYS A 30 28.43 -24.21 3.89
C LYS A 30 27.15 -24.00 3.09
N ASN A 31 26.66 -25.02 2.38
CA ASN A 31 25.40 -24.92 1.63
C ASN A 31 24.18 -24.80 2.55
N TYR A 32 24.11 -25.56 3.66
CA TYR A 32 23.00 -25.44 4.62
C TYR A 32 23.03 -24.10 5.37
N ALA A 33 24.20 -23.57 5.71
CA ALA A 33 24.33 -22.23 6.27
C ALA A 33 23.99 -21.18 5.20
N GLU A 34 24.44 -21.29 3.96
CA GLU A 34 24.09 -20.36 2.88
C GLU A 34 22.59 -20.40 2.53
N GLN A 35 21.93 -21.56 2.64
CA GLN A 35 20.50 -21.73 2.38
C GLN A 35 19.60 -21.31 3.55
N THR A 36 20.01 -21.56 4.80
CA THR A 36 19.27 -21.08 6.00
C THR A 36 19.61 -19.63 6.38
N MET A 37 20.78 -19.11 5.99
CA MET A 37 21.13 -17.69 6.12
C MET A 37 20.37 -16.80 5.14
N ASN A 38 19.75 -17.37 4.11
CA ASN A 38 18.98 -16.67 3.08
C ASN A 38 17.53 -16.35 3.47
N THR A 39 17.11 -16.77 4.67
CA THR A 39 15.76 -16.57 5.22
C THR A 39 15.81 -15.95 6.62
N VAL A 40 16.83 -15.11 6.87
CA VAL A 40 16.88 -14.34 8.12
C VAL A 40 15.98 -13.11 7.98
N PRO A 41 14.95 -12.95 8.82
CA PRO A 41 14.16 -11.72 8.87
C PRO A 41 15.07 -10.51 9.05
N PHE A 42 14.77 -9.40 8.37
CA PHE A 42 15.63 -8.22 8.42
C PHE A 42 15.87 -7.69 9.84
N GLN A 43 14.89 -7.82 10.74
CA GLN A 43 15.03 -7.46 12.15
C GLN A 43 16.18 -8.24 12.83
N ASP A 44 16.32 -9.52 12.51
CA ASP A 44 17.37 -10.38 13.04
C ASP A 44 18.73 -10.06 12.41
N VAL A 45 18.75 -9.54 11.17
CA VAL A 45 19.99 -9.05 10.52
C VAL A 45 20.51 -7.78 11.22
N LEU A 46 19.64 -6.88 11.66
CA LEU A 46 20.03 -5.68 12.41
C LEU A 46 20.66 -6.01 13.77
N LEU A 47 20.22 -7.10 14.41
CA LEU A 47 20.69 -7.58 15.71
C LEU A 47 22.05 -8.32 15.66
N LEU A 48 22.62 -8.54 14.46
CA LEU A 48 23.90 -9.22 14.32
C LEU A 48 25.05 -8.37 14.88
N ASN A 49 25.76 -8.91 15.87
CA ASN A 49 26.90 -8.24 16.50
C ASN A 49 28.09 -8.03 15.52
N GLU A 50 28.25 -8.91 14.54
CA GLU A 50 29.36 -8.84 13.60
C GLU A 50 29.03 -7.92 12.41
N ASN A 51 29.66 -6.74 12.42
CA ASN A 51 29.48 -5.70 11.40
C ASN A 51 29.59 -6.22 9.97
N HIS A 52 30.59 -7.07 9.68
CA HIS A 52 30.85 -7.53 8.31
C HIS A 52 29.78 -8.51 7.77
N ILE A 53 29.23 -9.38 8.64
CA ILE A 53 28.16 -10.31 8.27
C ILE A 53 26.84 -9.56 8.11
N ARG A 54 26.55 -8.65 9.04
CA ARG A 54 25.40 -7.74 8.98
C ARG A 54 25.36 -6.96 7.67
N ARG A 55 26.46 -6.31 7.31
CA ARG A 55 26.60 -5.52 6.07
C ARG A 55 26.36 -6.35 4.81
N ARG A 56 26.96 -7.54 4.71
CA ARG A 56 26.79 -8.41 3.54
C ARG A 56 25.33 -8.84 3.37
N LYS A 57 24.65 -9.18 4.47
CA LYS A 57 23.25 -9.57 4.45
C LYS A 57 22.31 -8.40 4.15
N LEU A 58 22.56 -7.23 4.73
CA LEU A 58 21.83 -5.99 4.40
C LEU A 58 21.94 -5.68 2.91
N LEU A 59 23.15 -5.72 2.33
CA LEU A 59 23.37 -5.52 0.91
C LEU A 59 22.60 -6.52 0.04
N GLN A 60 22.54 -7.79 0.44
CA GLN A 60 21.84 -8.82 -0.32
C GLN A 60 20.32 -8.64 -0.23
N LEU A 61 19.80 -8.31 0.95
CA LEU A 61 18.38 -8.04 1.17
C LEU A 61 17.94 -6.77 0.44
N LEU A 62 18.70 -5.67 0.54
CA LEU A 62 18.43 -4.40 -0.14
C LEU A 62 18.53 -4.49 -1.67
N LYS A 63 19.28 -5.47 -2.21
CA LYS A 63 19.37 -5.75 -3.65
C LYS A 63 18.22 -6.62 -4.17
N GLN A 64 17.46 -7.28 -3.30
CA GLN A 64 16.26 -7.97 -3.74
C GLN A 64 15.15 -6.93 -3.95
N ASP A 65 14.42 -7.03 -5.06
CA ASP A 65 13.22 -6.20 -5.35
C ASP A 65 12.12 -6.29 -4.26
N SER A 66 12.31 -7.15 -3.25
CA SER A 66 11.47 -7.32 -2.06
C SER A 66 11.75 -6.34 -0.92
N PHE A 67 12.82 -5.53 -0.99
CA PHE A 67 13.14 -4.56 0.06
C PHE A 67 12.30 -3.28 -0.02
N LYS A 68 10.98 -3.45 -0.01
CA LYS A 68 9.98 -2.40 -0.20
C LYS A 68 9.28 -1.96 1.09
N ASP A 69 9.63 -2.54 2.24
CA ASP A 69 9.03 -2.12 3.50
C ASP A 69 9.70 -0.83 3.98
N ILE A 70 9.04 0.28 3.68
CA ILE A 70 9.43 1.64 4.09
C ILE A 70 9.63 1.72 5.60
N GLN A 71 8.84 0.98 6.40
CA GLN A 71 8.99 0.98 7.86
C GLN A 71 10.31 0.35 8.28
N MET A 72 10.78 -0.67 7.56
CA MET A 72 12.03 -1.35 7.84
C MET A 72 13.24 -0.50 7.42
N LEU A 73 13.13 0.21 6.30
CA LEU A 73 14.14 1.20 5.88
C LEU A 73 14.28 2.34 6.90
N LYS A 74 13.18 2.76 7.53
CA LYS A 74 13.19 3.77 8.60
C LYS A 74 13.97 3.30 9.83
N VAL A 75 13.69 2.09 10.32
CA VAL A 75 14.42 1.50 11.45
C VAL A 75 15.92 1.39 11.15
N ALA A 76 16.28 1.07 9.90
CA ALA A 76 17.68 1.01 9.48
C ALA A 76 18.34 2.39 9.32
N LEU A 77 17.58 3.43 8.95
CA LEU A 77 18.07 4.80 8.88
C LEU A 77 18.43 5.35 10.26
N GLU A 78 17.65 4.99 11.29
CA GLU A 78 17.86 5.39 12.68
C GLU A 78 18.90 4.51 13.42
N ASN A 79 19.57 3.60 12.72
CA ASN A 79 20.55 2.70 13.32
C ASN A 79 21.82 3.45 13.77
N GLU A 80 22.45 3.00 14.85
CA GLU A 80 23.70 3.57 15.36
C GLU A 80 24.92 3.25 14.45
N ASP A 81 24.87 2.15 13.69
CA ASP A 81 25.88 1.82 12.69
C ASP A 81 25.70 2.68 11.44
N THR A 82 26.61 3.65 11.27
CA THR A 82 26.58 4.63 10.18
C THR A 82 26.52 4.01 8.78
N GLU A 83 27.09 2.82 8.60
CA GLU A 83 27.06 2.09 7.33
C GLU A 83 25.68 1.49 7.05
N THR A 84 25.00 0.96 8.07
CA THR A 84 23.61 0.49 7.98
C THR A 84 22.67 1.64 7.60
N SER A 85 22.82 2.81 8.24
CA SER A 85 22.04 4.01 7.90
C SER A 85 22.32 4.51 6.48
N HIS A 86 23.59 4.48 6.04
CA HIS A 86 23.98 4.84 4.67
C HIS A 86 23.35 3.90 3.64
N TYR A 87 23.29 2.60 3.92
CA TYR A 87 22.63 1.63 3.03
C TYR A 87 21.12 1.85 2.94
N ALA A 88 20.45 2.11 4.07
CA ALA A 88 19.03 2.44 4.07
C ALA A 88 18.74 3.69 3.23
N ALA A 89 19.52 4.76 3.42
CA ALA A 89 19.41 5.99 2.64
C ALA A 89 19.63 5.74 1.14
N SER A 90 20.63 4.93 0.78
CA SER A 90 20.94 4.58 -0.61
C SER A 90 19.79 3.80 -1.27
N SER A 91 19.16 2.87 -0.55
CA SER A 91 18.02 2.09 -1.04
C SER A 91 16.74 2.91 -1.19
N ILE A 92 16.49 3.86 -0.28
CA ILE A 92 15.39 4.83 -0.43
C ILE A 92 15.60 5.66 -1.70
N LEU A 93 16.83 6.19 -1.90
CA LEU A 93 17.16 7.00 -3.07
C LEU A 93 17.02 6.21 -4.38
N GLU A 94 17.48 4.97 -4.40
CA GLU A 94 17.34 4.10 -5.58
C GLU A 94 15.88 3.77 -5.89
N SER A 95 15.07 3.50 -4.86
CA SER A 95 13.62 3.28 -5.03
C SER A 95 12.92 4.51 -5.61
N LYS A 96 13.27 5.70 -5.10
CA LYS A 96 12.80 6.99 -5.62
C LYS A 96 13.19 7.15 -7.08
N ARG A 97 14.46 6.88 -7.43
CA ARG A 97 14.99 6.99 -8.79
C ARG A 97 14.26 6.04 -9.75
N LYS A 98 14.02 4.78 -9.34
CA LYS A 98 13.28 3.80 -10.13
C LYS A 98 11.87 4.29 -10.46
N LEU A 99 11.11 4.75 -9.46
CA LEU A 99 9.77 5.29 -9.68
C LEU A 99 9.77 6.52 -10.61
N LEU A 100 10.74 7.42 -10.46
CA LEU A 100 10.88 8.58 -11.33
C LEU A 100 11.18 8.18 -12.78
N ASN A 101 12.05 7.19 -12.98
CA ASN A 101 12.35 6.67 -14.31
C ASN A 101 11.15 5.97 -14.93
N ASP A 102 10.46 5.10 -14.18
CA ASP A 102 9.24 4.41 -14.64
C ASP A 102 8.17 5.43 -15.08
N MET A 103 7.96 6.48 -14.27
CA MET A 103 7.06 7.58 -14.58
C MET A 103 7.45 8.33 -15.86
N GLN A 104 8.74 8.63 -16.02
CA GLN A 104 9.26 9.29 -17.22
C GLN A 104 9.10 8.43 -18.48
N GLU A 105 9.33 7.12 -18.37
CA GLU A 105 9.15 6.18 -19.48
C GLU A 105 7.68 6.11 -19.92
N ILE A 106 6.75 6.02 -18.98
CA ILE A 106 5.32 6.03 -19.27
C ILE A 106 4.90 7.37 -19.88
N GLU A 107 5.39 8.50 -19.36
CA GLU A 107 5.12 9.83 -19.92
C GLU A 107 5.60 9.95 -21.38
N VAL A 108 6.78 9.42 -21.70
CA VAL A 108 7.30 9.38 -23.07
C VAL A 108 6.42 8.51 -23.98
N GLN A 109 5.86 7.42 -23.48
CA GLN A 109 4.94 6.57 -24.24
C GLN A 109 3.60 7.28 -24.49
N LEU A 110 3.01 7.88 -23.45
CA LEU A 110 1.77 8.67 -23.56
C LEU A 110 1.90 9.82 -24.58
N ASN A 111 3.06 10.47 -24.64
CA ASN A 111 3.30 11.57 -25.60
C ASN A 111 3.53 11.11 -27.04
N LYS A 112 3.74 9.81 -27.27
CA LYS A 112 3.92 9.23 -28.61
C LYS A 112 2.64 8.63 -29.18
N SER A 113 1.68 8.30 -28.32
CA SER A 113 0.38 7.78 -28.73
C SER A 113 -0.47 8.92 -29.32
N GLU A 114 -1.18 8.63 -30.41
CA GLU A 114 -2.13 9.58 -31.03
C GLU A 114 -3.43 9.68 -30.20
N ASP A 115 -3.83 8.58 -29.56
CA ASP A 115 -4.99 8.48 -28.67
C ASP A 115 -4.55 8.27 -27.21
N GLU A 116 -5.45 8.58 -26.27
CA GLU A 116 -5.22 8.27 -24.86
C GLU A 116 -5.25 6.75 -24.65
N ASP A 117 -4.18 6.22 -24.08
CA ASP A 117 -4.10 4.82 -23.69
C ASP A 117 -4.46 4.70 -22.20
N LEU A 118 -5.67 4.21 -21.93
CA LEU A 118 -6.17 4.02 -20.57
C LEU A 118 -5.25 3.13 -19.73
N GLU A 119 -4.65 2.08 -20.30
CA GLU A 119 -3.76 1.18 -19.56
C GLU A 119 -2.51 1.95 -19.11
N LEU A 120 -1.91 2.74 -20.01
CA LEU A 120 -0.77 3.60 -19.67
C LEU A 120 -1.12 4.67 -18.64
N LEU A 121 -2.30 5.29 -18.74
CA LEU A 121 -2.78 6.25 -17.73
C LEU A 121 -2.94 5.62 -16.35
N LEU A 122 -3.51 4.41 -16.30
CA LEU A 122 -3.66 3.66 -15.06
C LEU A 122 -2.31 3.30 -14.46
N MET A 123 -1.38 2.75 -15.26
CA MET A 123 -0.02 2.46 -14.83
C MET A 123 0.68 3.72 -14.30
N TYR A 124 0.53 4.85 -15.00
CA TYR A 124 1.14 6.10 -14.58
C TYR A 124 0.57 6.57 -13.24
N SER A 125 -0.75 6.50 -13.08
CA SER A 125 -1.45 6.86 -11.85
C SER A 125 -0.99 6.00 -10.66
N GLU A 126 -0.74 4.70 -10.87
CA GLU A 126 -0.23 3.80 -9.85
C GLU A 126 1.18 4.17 -9.41
N ARG A 127 2.09 4.41 -10.37
CA ARG A 127 3.47 4.84 -10.05
C ARG A 127 3.51 6.19 -9.33
N MET A 128 2.65 7.14 -9.72
CA MET A 128 2.50 8.41 -9.01
C MET A 128 2.02 8.21 -7.58
N LYS A 129 1.02 7.36 -7.37
CA LYS A 129 0.50 7.07 -6.03
C LYS A 129 1.58 6.43 -5.15
N GLU A 130 2.29 5.43 -5.67
CA GLU A 130 3.42 4.81 -4.98
C GLU A 130 4.48 5.85 -4.56
N TYR A 131 4.79 6.80 -5.45
CA TYR A 131 5.73 7.88 -5.15
C TYR A 131 5.21 8.86 -4.09
N ILE A 132 3.94 9.23 -4.13
CA ILE A 132 3.31 10.13 -3.14
C ILE A 132 3.26 9.49 -1.75
N ASP A 133 3.04 8.17 -1.69
CA ASP A 133 2.95 7.39 -0.46
C ASP A 133 4.32 7.11 0.16
N LEU A 134 5.43 7.44 -0.51
CA LEU A 134 6.76 7.41 0.08
C LEU A 134 6.90 8.45 1.21
N GLU A 135 7.22 7.98 2.41
CA GLU A 135 7.36 8.82 3.62
C GLU A 135 8.48 9.88 3.50
N PHE A 136 9.48 9.65 2.65
CA PHE A 136 10.69 10.50 2.52
C PHE A 136 10.60 11.53 1.38
N VAL A 137 9.39 11.92 0.96
CA VAL A 137 9.15 12.97 -0.02
C VAL A 137 8.73 14.24 0.72
N ASP A 138 9.43 15.35 0.46
CA ASP A 138 9.10 16.64 1.08
C ASP A 138 7.70 17.12 0.64
N GLU A 139 7.04 17.90 1.49
CA GLU A 139 5.66 18.35 1.27
C GLU A 139 5.44 19.11 -0.04
N ASN A 140 6.42 19.89 -0.51
CA ASN A 140 6.29 20.63 -1.76
C ASN A 140 6.33 19.68 -2.96
N THR A 141 7.28 18.74 -2.96
CA THR A 141 7.35 17.69 -3.97
C THR A 141 6.10 16.83 -3.93
N LYS A 142 5.66 16.39 -2.74
CA LYS A 142 4.45 15.59 -2.57
C LYS A 142 3.23 16.29 -3.16
N ARG A 143 3.04 17.58 -2.84
CA ARG A 143 1.97 18.42 -3.39
C ARG A 143 2.04 18.51 -4.91
N LYS A 144 3.23 18.70 -5.50
CA LYS A 144 3.41 18.71 -6.96
C LYS A 144 2.92 17.40 -7.59
N TYR A 145 3.33 16.25 -7.04
CA TYR A 145 2.90 14.95 -7.55
C TYR A 145 1.42 14.68 -7.32
N MET A 146 0.83 15.18 -6.23
CA MET A 146 -0.61 15.12 -6.02
C MET A 146 -1.38 15.89 -7.12
N TYR A 147 -0.94 17.08 -7.50
CA TYR A 147 -1.55 17.82 -8.63
C TYR A 147 -1.42 17.07 -9.96
N GLN A 148 -0.27 16.47 -10.23
CA GLN A 148 -0.10 15.66 -11.44
C GLN A 148 -1.01 14.42 -11.41
N TYR A 149 -1.08 13.75 -10.26
CA TYR A 149 -1.94 12.59 -10.06
C TYR A 149 -3.42 12.92 -10.27
N THR A 150 -3.93 14.04 -9.73
CA THR A 150 -5.32 14.45 -9.96
C THR A 150 -5.60 14.88 -11.39
N SER A 151 -4.59 15.35 -12.13
CA SER A 151 -4.67 15.62 -13.57
C SER A 151 -4.70 14.33 -14.39
N ILE A 152 -3.90 13.31 -14.05
CA ILE A 152 -3.97 12.00 -14.72
C ILE A 152 -5.31 11.32 -14.42
N LEU A 153 -5.80 11.37 -13.18
CA LEU A 153 -7.13 10.83 -12.87
C LEU A 153 -8.24 11.55 -13.61
N ALA A 154 -8.09 12.84 -13.93
CA ALA A 154 -9.08 13.56 -14.73
C ALA A 154 -9.20 12.94 -16.13
N ARG A 155 -8.06 12.62 -16.75
CA ARG A 155 -7.96 11.95 -18.06
C ARG A 155 -8.53 10.52 -18.02
N VAL A 156 -8.15 9.73 -17.01
CA VAL A 156 -8.73 8.38 -16.78
C VAL A 156 -10.26 8.42 -16.66
N LEU A 157 -10.83 9.51 -16.13
CA LEU A 157 -12.27 9.66 -15.94
C LEU A 157 -13.01 10.20 -17.17
N GLU A 158 -12.30 10.54 -18.25
CA GLU A 158 -12.88 10.84 -19.56
C GLU A 158 -13.15 9.55 -20.36
N GLU A 159 -12.45 8.47 -20.03
CA GLU A 159 -12.63 7.14 -20.64
C GLU A 159 -13.87 6.39 -20.10
N GLU A 160 -14.52 5.62 -20.98
CA GLU A 160 -15.77 4.90 -20.66
C GLU A 160 -15.56 3.78 -19.63
N GLU A 161 -14.39 3.13 -19.63
CA GLU A 161 -14.07 2.03 -18.72
C GLU A 161 -13.67 2.49 -17.30
N SER A 162 -13.80 3.79 -17.02
CA SER A 162 -13.47 4.35 -15.72
C SER A 162 -14.31 3.73 -14.58
N GLN A 163 -13.62 3.38 -13.50
CA GLN A 163 -14.17 2.73 -12.32
C GLN A 163 -14.46 3.71 -11.17
N PRO A 164 -15.40 3.39 -10.25
CA PRO A 164 -15.70 4.19 -9.06
C PRO A 164 -14.48 4.57 -8.22
N LYS A 165 -13.47 3.69 -8.14
CA LYS A 165 -12.22 3.95 -7.41
C LYS A 165 -11.47 5.19 -7.91
N HIS A 166 -11.56 5.52 -9.19
CA HIS A 166 -10.87 6.69 -9.76
C HIS A 166 -11.55 7.99 -9.36
N PHE A 167 -12.89 8.01 -9.31
CA PHE A 167 -13.65 9.13 -8.76
C PHE A 167 -13.31 9.36 -7.29
N ILE A 168 -13.32 8.29 -6.48
CA ILE A 168 -13.00 8.38 -5.04
C ILE A 168 -11.61 8.96 -4.83
N ASN A 169 -10.58 8.40 -5.51
CA ASN A 169 -9.21 8.91 -5.39
C ASN A 169 -9.12 10.37 -5.85
N LYS A 170 -9.75 10.73 -6.97
CA LYS A 170 -9.68 12.10 -7.47
C LYS A 170 -10.29 13.09 -6.48
N ILE A 171 -11.49 12.82 -5.99
CA ILE A 171 -12.18 13.67 -5.02
C ILE A 171 -11.38 13.78 -3.72
N GLU A 172 -10.82 12.68 -3.24
CA GLU A 172 -10.00 12.66 -2.02
C GLU A 172 -8.77 13.57 -2.14
N TYR A 173 -8.02 13.45 -3.23
CA TYR A 173 -6.82 14.25 -3.45
C TYR A 173 -7.16 15.72 -3.76
N ASP A 174 -8.23 16.00 -4.51
CA ASP A 174 -8.70 17.37 -4.74
C ASP A 174 -9.08 18.03 -3.39
N LEU A 175 -9.72 17.31 -2.47
CA LEU A 175 -9.99 17.82 -1.11
C LEU A 175 -8.71 18.06 -0.29
N GLN A 176 -7.73 17.15 -0.35
CA GLN A 176 -6.43 17.33 0.33
C GLN A 176 -5.66 18.55 -0.21
N LEU A 177 -5.74 18.78 -1.52
CA LEU A 177 -5.16 19.95 -2.19
C LEU A 177 -5.97 21.24 -1.99
N LYS A 178 -7.16 21.15 -1.36
CA LYS A 178 -8.12 22.24 -1.19
C LYS A 178 -8.70 22.78 -2.51
N GLU A 179 -8.69 21.94 -3.56
CA GLU A 179 -9.31 22.20 -4.86
C GLU A 179 -10.82 21.91 -4.80
N TYR A 180 -11.53 22.64 -3.95
CA TYR A 180 -12.93 22.33 -3.62
C TYR A 180 -13.87 22.40 -4.82
N GLN A 181 -13.60 23.27 -5.79
CA GLN A 181 -14.39 23.36 -7.02
C GLN A 181 -14.27 22.08 -7.85
N GLN A 182 -13.06 21.53 -7.99
CA GLN A 182 -12.83 20.28 -8.69
C GLN A 182 -13.47 19.11 -7.95
N ALA A 183 -13.28 19.04 -6.63
CA ALA A 183 -13.92 18.02 -5.80
C ALA A 183 -15.46 18.04 -5.95
N LEU A 184 -16.08 19.23 -5.96
CA LEU A 184 -17.51 19.40 -6.19
C LEU A 184 -17.93 18.92 -7.57
N GLN A 185 -17.24 19.34 -8.63
CA GLN A 185 -17.55 18.93 -10.00
C GLN A 185 -17.47 17.41 -10.16
N TYR A 186 -16.39 16.79 -9.68
CA TYR A 186 -16.20 15.34 -9.82
C TYR A 186 -17.12 14.53 -8.91
N SER A 187 -17.54 15.06 -7.75
CA SER A 187 -18.56 14.40 -6.93
C SER A 187 -19.93 14.36 -7.61
N GLN A 188 -20.32 15.41 -8.34
CA GLN A 188 -21.55 15.43 -9.11
C GLN A 188 -21.47 14.52 -10.33
N LYS A 189 -20.33 14.52 -11.05
CA LYS A 189 -20.07 13.56 -12.13
C LYS A 189 -20.17 12.12 -11.62
N PHE A 190 -19.62 11.83 -10.44
CA PHE A 190 -19.66 10.49 -9.86
C PHE A 190 -21.10 10.04 -9.54
N LEU A 191 -21.91 10.92 -8.93
CA LEU A 191 -23.33 10.64 -8.68
C LEU A 191 -24.10 10.35 -9.96
N ASN A 192 -23.80 11.06 -11.05
CA ASN A 192 -24.48 10.87 -12.33
C ASN A 192 -24.03 9.60 -13.05
N ALA A 193 -22.73 9.27 -13.02
CA ALA A 193 -22.16 8.09 -13.67
C ALA A 193 -22.49 6.79 -12.92
N PHE A 194 -22.54 6.83 -11.58
CA PHE A 194 -22.77 5.67 -10.74
C PHE A 194 -23.91 5.90 -9.73
N PRO A 195 -25.15 6.13 -10.19
CA PRO A 195 -26.27 6.49 -9.33
C PRO A 195 -26.69 5.36 -8.37
N TYR A 196 -26.28 4.12 -8.62
CA TYR A 196 -26.57 2.97 -7.76
C TYR A 196 -25.42 2.57 -6.83
N ASN A 197 -24.34 3.37 -6.78
CA ASN A 197 -23.19 3.12 -5.93
C ASN A 197 -23.23 4.00 -4.68
N GLU A 198 -23.22 3.40 -3.49
CA GLU A 198 -23.24 4.14 -2.22
C GLU A 198 -22.02 5.07 -2.04
N ASP A 199 -20.87 4.71 -2.61
CA ASP A 199 -19.64 5.51 -2.52
C ASP A 199 -19.79 6.86 -3.22
N ALA A 200 -20.62 6.95 -4.27
CA ALA A 200 -20.89 8.21 -4.95
C ALA A 200 -21.59 9.22 -4.02
N TYR A 201 -22.55 8.74 -3.23
CA TYR A 201 -23.23 9.53 -2.22
C TYR A 201 -22.30 9.90 -1.08
N PHE A 202 -21.49 8.97 -0.59
CA PHE A 202 -20.53 9.26 0.49
C PHE A 202 -19.44 10.24 0.05
N ALA A 203 -18.97 10.17 -1.19
CA ALA A 203 -18.03 11.13 -1.76
C ALA A 203 -18.65 12.53 -1.85
N ALA A 204 -19.88 12.65 -2.38
CA ALA A 204 -20.59 13.92 -2.43
C ALA A 204 -20.86 14.51 -1.04
N MET A 205 -21.32 13.68 -0.08
CA MET A 205 -21.47 14.08 1.32
C MET A 205 -20.16 14.59 1.91
N LYS A 206 -19.03 13.92 1.64
CA LYS A 206 -17.72 14.35 2.12
C LYS A 206 -17.33 15.72 1.58
N VAL A 207 -17.60 15.98 0.29
CA VAL A 207 -17.33 17.29 -0.33
C VAL A 207 -18.21 18.38 0.28
N TYR A 208 -19.52 18.15 0.43
CA TYR A 208 -20.41 19.14 1.03
C TYR A 208 -20.07 19.43 2.49
N TYR A 209 -19.64 18.41 3.24
CA TYR A 209 -19.15 18.59 4.59
C TYR A 209 -17.88 19.46 4.64
N ALA A 210 -16.93 19.24 3.72
CA ALA A 210 -15.70 20.04 3.63
C ALA A 210 -15.96 21.50 3.20
N LEU A 211 -17.05 21.73 2.47
CA LEU A 211 -17.54 23.06 2.05
C LEU A 211 -18.43 23.75 3.10
N GLU A 212 -18.72 23.09 4.22
CA GLU A 212 -19.69 23.55 5.23
C GLU A 212 -21.11 23.79 4.64
N ASP A 213 -21.43 23.13 3.53
CA ASP A 213 -22.73 23.22 2.84
C ASP A 213 -23.70 22.20 3.43
N GLU A 214 -24.27 22.54 4.59
CA GLU A 214 -25.21 21.65 5.30
C GLU A 214 -26.47 21.37 4.48
N GLU A 215 -26.98 22.34 3.71
CA GLU A 215 -28.19 22.18 2.92
C GLU A 215 -28.02 21.05 1.89
N ARG A 216 -26.96 21.12 1.08
CA ARG A 216 -26.70 20.09 0.07
C ARG A 216 -26.29 18.76 0.68
N PHE A 217 -25.56 18.78 1.80
CA PHE A 217 -25.25 17.58 2.56
C PHE A 217 -26.54 16.84 2.98
N ARG A 218 -27.49 17.55 3.58
CA ARG A 218 -28.79 17.00 4.02
C ARG A 218 -29.62 16.50 2.85
N LYS A 219 -29.60 17.21 1.73
CA LYS A 219 -30.27 16.81 0.49
C LYS A 219 -29.74 15.47 -0.03
N VAL A 220 -28.41 15.31 -0.15
CA VAL A 220 -27.80 14.05 -0.61
C VAL A 220 -28.05 12.91 0.37
N LEU A 221 -27.97 13.17 1.69
CA LEU A 221 -28.29 12.16 2.69
C LEU A 221 -29.76 11.69 2.60
N THR A 222 -30.69 12.61 2.32
CA THR A 222 -32.11 12.29 2.13
C THR A 222 -32.32 11.49 0.84
N GLN A 223 -31.66 11.88 -0.25
CA GLN A 223 -31.67 11.12 -1.51
C GLN A 223 -31.14 9.71 -1.32
N LEU A 224 -30.03 9.53 -0.60
CA LEU A 224 -29.48 8.19 -0.29
C LEU A 224 -30.48 7.35 0.51
N LYS A 225 -31.14 7.93 1.52
CA LYS A 225 -32.16 7.23 2.32
C LYS A 225 -33.40 6.82 1.51
N GLN A 226 -33.76 7.61 0.50
CA GLN A 226 -34.91 7.35 -0.37
C GLN A 226 -34.54 6.47 -1.58
N SER A 227 -33.25 6.26 -1.82
CA SER A 227 -32.77 5.45 -2.93
C SER A 227 -33.06 3.96 -2.70
N THR A 228 -33.11 3.21 -3.80
CA THR A 228 -33.25 1.74 -3.78
C THR A 228 -31.91 1.01 -3.62
N ILE A 229 -30.84 1.73 -3.25
CA ILE A 229 -29.48 1.21 -3.21
C ILE A 229 -29.31 0.28 -2.01
N THR A 230 -28.63 -0.85 -2.23
CA THR A 230 -28.25 -1.75 -1.14
C THR A 230 -26.99 -1.24 -0.47
N LEU A 231 -27.13 -0.76 0.76
CA LEU A 231 -26.02 -0.23 1.54
C LEU A 231 -25.18 -1.35 2.15
N SER A 232 -23.87 -1.18 2.16
CA SER A 232 -22.98 -2.10 2.89
C SER A 232 -23.16 -1.94 4.40
N PRO A 233 -22.72 -2.92 5.22
CA PRO A 233 -22.70 -2.77 6.68
C PRO A 233 -21.96 -1.51 7.14
N LYS A 234 -20.88 -1.13 6.43
CA LYS A 234 -20.14 0.11 6.68
C LYS A 234 -20.97 1.34 6.32
N GLY A 235 -21.65 1.33 5.17
CA GLY A 235 -22.56 2.40 4.75
C GLY A 235 -23.71 2.63 5.73
N LEU A 236 -24.35 1.56 6.19
CA LEU A 236 -25.41 1.62 7.20
C LEU A 236 -24.94 2.23 8.53
N ASN A 237 -23.71 1.91 8.97
CA ASN A 237 -23.12 2.50 10.17
C ASN A 237 -22.88 4.00 10.00
N ARG A 238 -22.41 4.45 8.81
CA ARG A 238 -22.25 5.88 8.51
C ARG A 238 -23.58 6.62 8.56
N ILE A 239 -24.63 6.10 7.95
CA ILE A 239 -25.96 6.74 7.99
C ILE A 239 -26.49 6.80 9.43
N ARG A 240 -26.35 5.73 10.21
CA ARG A 240 -26.74 5.71 11.62
C ARG A 240 -26.02 6.78 12.44
N TYR A 241 -24.72 6.94 12.23
CA TYR A 241 -23.93 7.99 12.87
C TYR A 241 -24.48 9.38 12.56
N TRP A 242 -24.74 9.68 11.29
CA TRP A 242 -25.29 10.98 10.90
C TRP A 242 -26.69 11.21 11.44
N ASN A 243 -27.56 10.19 11.47
CA ASN A 243 -28.89 10.30 12.07
C ASN A 243 -28.86 10.67 13.54
N ARG A 244 -27.95 10.06 14.33
CA ARG A 244 -27.82 10.40 15.76
C ARG A 244 -27.47 11.88 15.96
N ARG A 245 -26.54 12.40 15.15
CA ARG A 245 -26.20 13.83 15.17
C ARG A 245 -27.35 14.76 14.80
N GLN A 246 -28.28 14.34 13.96
CA GLN A 246 -29.46 15.16 13.65
C GLN A 246 -30.38 15.31 14.86
N HIS A 247 -30.44 14.29 15.72
CA HIS A 247 -31.26 14.30 16.94
C HIS A 247 -30.60 15.07 18.09
N ASP A 248 -29.27 14.97 18.24
CA ASP A 248 -28.54 15.71 19.30
C ASP A 248 -28.50 17.23 19.04
N GLY A 249 -28.73 17.69 17.80
CA GLY A 249 -28.80 19.11 17.44
C GLY A 249 -30.17 19.77 17.65
N THR A 250 -31.18 19.01 18.11
CA THR A 250 -32.53 19.51 18.40
C THR A 250 -32.82 19.67 19.90
N GLU A 251 -31.83 19.46 20.76
CA GLU A 251 -31.88 19.78 22.19
C GLU A 251 -30.93 20.94 22.53
N VAL A 252 -31.24 22.16 22.07
CA VAL A 252 -30.82 23.43 22.71
C VAL A 252 -31.94 24.45 22.56
#